data_AF-A0A356JX06-F1
#
_entry.id   AF-A0A356JX06-F1
#
_cell.length_a   1.000
_cell.length_b   1.000
_cell.length_c   1.000
_cell.angle_alpha   90.00
_cell.angle_beta   90.00
_cell.angle_gamma   90.00
#
_symmetry.space_group_name_H-M   'P 1'
#
loop_
_entity.id
_entity.type
_entity.pdbx_description
1 polymer ?
#
loop_
_entity_poly.entity_id
_entity_poly.type
_entity_poly.pdbx_seq_one_letter_code
_entity_poly.pdbx_strand_id
1 'polypeptide(L)' 'MFSAQEIRSDFKIFSQPENEGLIYLDSAATTHRPECVIQAEADFYRKNNANPLRGLYALSIRATD' A
#
# COMPACT_ATOMS: atom_id res chain seq x y z
N MET A 1 8.11 2.76 -22.10
CA MET A 1 8.18 1.31 -22.38
C MET A 1 7.78 0.60 -21.09
N PHE A 2 7.11 -0.55 -21.16
CA PHE A 2 6.55 -1.25 -19.99
C PHE A 2 7.42 -2.49 -19.66
N SER A 3 7.85 -2.63 -18.40
CA SER A 3 8.69 -3.75 -17.93
C SER A 3 7.99 -4.50 -16.79
N ALA A 4 7.73 -5.79 -17.00
CA ALA A 4 7.12 -6.64 -15.99
C ALA A 4 8.03 -6.84 -14.76
N GLN A 5 9.35 -6.85 -14.97
CA GLN A 5 10.33 -6.99 -13.90
C GLN A 5 10.38 -5.75 -13.01
N GLU A 6 10.30 -4.55 -13.60
CA GLU A 6 10.24 -3.30 -12.84
C GLU A 6 8.97 -3.26 -11.98
N ILE A 7 7.81 -3.59 -12.57
CA ILE A 7 6.54 -3.64 -11.84
C ILE A 7 6.56 -4.69 -10.73
N ARG A 8 7.11 -5.88 -10.99
CA ARG A 8 7.22 -6.95 -9.98
C ARG A 8 8.03 -6.49 -8.77
N SER A 9 9.01 -5.61 -8.95
CA SER A 9 9.86 -5.10 -7.87
C SER A 9 9.13 -4.20 -6.87
N ASP A 10 7.98 -3.64 -7.26
CA ASP A 10 7.12 -2.86 -6.36
C ASP A 10 6.32 -3.75 -5.40
N PHE A 11 6.14 -5.03 -5.71
CA PHE A 11 5.41 -5.99 -4.88
C PHE A 11 6.38 -6.79 -4.00
N LYS A 12 6.69 -6.26 -2.81
CA LYS A 12 7.69 -6.84 -1.90
C LYS A 12 7.42 -8.26 -1.43
N ILE A 13 6.18 -8.75 -1.57
CA ILE A 13 5.85 -10.15 -1.27
C ILE A 13 6.72 -11.14 -2.07
N PHE A 14 7.10 -10.80 -3.31
CA PHE A 14 7.91 -11.66 -4.17
C PHE A 14 9.41 -11.63 -3.88
N SER A 15 9.88 -10.71 -3.03
CA SER A 15 11.27 -10.65 -2.57
C SER A 15 11.49 -11.29 -1.20
N GLN A 16 10.43 -11.77 -0.55
CA GLN A 16 10.55 -12.39 0.77
C GLN A 16 11.13 -13.80 0.66
N PRO A 17 12.10 -14.18 1.52
CA PRO A 17 12.72 -15.51 1.49
C PRO A 17 11.71 -16.67 1.59
N GLU A 18 10.66 -16.51 2.40
CA GLU A 18 9.59 -17.50 2.57
C GLU A 18 8.71 -17.69 1.32
N ASN A 19 8.77 -16.75 0.37
CA ASN A 19 8.00 -16.75 -0.87
C ASN A 19 8.88 -16.93 -2.11
N GLU A 20 10.07 -17.50 -1.95
CA GLU A 20 10.95 -17.80 -3.07
C GLU A 20 10.23 -18.70 -4.10
N GLY A 21 10.27 -18.30 -5.37
CA GLY A 21 9.58 -19.03 -6.44
C GLY A 21 8.05 -18.91 -6.45
N LEU A 22 7.46 -18.02 -5.65
CA LEU A 22 6.01 -17.82 -5.61
C LEU A 22 5.44 -17.42 -6.98
N ILE A 23 4.49 -18.22 -7.47
CA ILE A 23 3.64 -17.96 -8.63
C ILE A 23 2.20 -17.82 -8.15
N TYR A 24 1.68 -16.60 -8.22
CA TYR A 24 0.34 -16.27 -7.74
C TYR A 24 -0.61 -16.00 -8.93
N LEU A 25 -1.52 -16.94 -9.21
CA LEU A 25 -2.48 -16.88 -10.32
C LEU A 25 -3.94 -16.70 -9.84
N ASP A 26 -4.13 -16.18 -8.63
CA ASP A 26 -5.46 -15.98 -8.03
C ASP A 26 -5.81 -14.49 -7.85
N SER A 27 -5.26 -13.64 -8.73
CA SER A 27 -5.47 -12.17 -8.68
C SER A 27 -6.92 -11.74 -8.88
N ALA A 28 -7.76 -12.61 -9.44
CA ALA A 28 -9.19 -12.35 -9.62
C ALA A 28 -9.96 -12.43 -8.29
N ALA A 29 -9.50 -13.26 -7.33
CA ALA A 29 -10.08 -13.32 -6.00
C ALA A 29 -9.52 -12.20 -5.10
N THR A 30 -8.20 -11.98 -5.11
CA THR A 30 -7.56 -10.87 -4.38
C THR A 30 -6.20 -10.53 -4.96
N THR A 31 -5.78 -9.28 -4.86
CA THR A 31 -4.50 -8.80 -5.41
C THR A 31 -3.50 -8.49 -4.30
N HIS A 32 -2.22 -8.78 -4.53
CA HIS A 32 -1.15 -8.17 -3.75
C HIS A 32 -1.13 -6.65 -3.93
N ARG A 33 -0.50 -5.94 -2.99
CA ARG A 33 -0.39 -4.48 -3.02
C ARG A 33 1.06 -4.08 -3.32
N PRO A 34 1.30 -3.09 -4.20
CA PRO A 34 2.61 -2.52 -4.36
C PRO A 34 2.98 -1.68 -3.12
N GLU A 35 4.27 -1.47 -2.91
CA GLU A 35 4.83 -0.78 -1.75
C GLU A 35 4.24 0.62 -1.56
N CYS A 36 3.98 1.36 -2.66
CA CYS A 36 3.43 2.71 -2.58
C CYS A 36 2.04 2.76 -1.92
N VAL A 37 1.21 1.72 -2.09
CA VAL A 37 -0.12 1.62 -1.45
C VAL A 37 0.05 1.33 0.05
N ILE A 38 0.93 0.39 0.39
CA ILE A 38 1.21 0.03 1.79
C ILE A 38 1.77 1.24 2.54
N GLN A 39 2.70 1.97 1.93
CA GLN A 39 3.30 3.15 2.55
C GLN A 39 2.30 4.30 2.69
N ALA A 40 1.42 4.53 1.72
CA ALA A 40 0.39 5.56 1.84
C ALA A 40 -0.54 5.29 3.02
N GLU A 41 -1.00 4.04 3.18
CA GLU A 41 -1.84 3.64 4.31
C GLU A 41 -1.09 3.75 5.64
N ALA A 42 0.14 3.22 5.70
CA ALA A 42 0.96 3.27 6.90
C ALA A 42 1.28 4.72 7.32
N ASP A 43 1.61 5.60 6.36
CA ASP A 43 1.89 7.00 6.64
C ASP A 43 0.66 7.76 7.11
N PHE A 44 -0.52 7.49 6.54
CA PHE A 44 -1.77 8.04 7.04
C PHE A 44 -1.96 7.66 8.52
N TYR A 45 -1.85 6.38 8.85
CA TYR A 45 -2.06 5.94 10.22
C TYR A 45 -1.01 6.46 11.20
N ARG A 46 0.24 6.60 10.77
CA ARG A 46 1.34 7.13 11.60
C ARG A 46 1.23 8.63 11.83
N LYS A 47 0.77 9.41 10.84
CA LYS A 47 0.92 10.87 10.84
C LYS A 47 -0.40 11.65 10.92
N ASN A 48 -1.48 11.09 10.36
CA ASN A 48 -2.70 11.81 10.03
C ASN A 48 -3.98 11.18 10.58
N ASN A 49 -3.91 10.05 11.30
CA ASN A 49 -5.10 9.36 11.79
C ASN A 49 -5.97 10.22 12.72
N ALA A 50 -7.13 10.62 12.23
CA ALA A 50 -8.22 11.22 13.00
C ALA A 50 -9.55 11.02 12.27
N ASN A 51 -10.65 11.38 12.94
CA ASN A 51 -11.97 11.37 12.34
C ASN A 51 -12.02 12.46 11.24
N PRO A 52 -12.15 12.10 9.95
CA PRO A 52 -12.19 13.08 8.87
C PRO A 52 -13.49 13.88 8.93
N LEU A 53 -13.46 15.12 8.40
CA LEU A 53 -14.61 16.03 8.27
C LEU A 53 -15.36 16.39 9.57
N ARG A 54 -14.86 15.99 10.75
CA ARG A 54 -15.60 16.06 12.02
C ARG A 54 -14.97 16.96 13.08
N GLY A 55 -13.85 17.60 12.77
CA GLY A 55 -13.20 18.56 13.65
C GLY A 55 -12.49 19.65 12.86
N LEU A 56 -12.42 20.85 13.45
CA LEU A 56 -11.65 21.98 12.91
C LEU A 56 -10.22 22.02 13.45
N TYR A 57 -9.82 21.01 14.24
CA TYR A 57 -8.46 20.89 14.76
C TYR A 57 -7.53 20.28 13.69
N ALA A 58 -6.25 20.64 13.76
CA ALA A 58 -5.28 20.39 12.69
C ALA A 58 -5.16 18.92 12.25
N LEU A 59 -5.34 17.97 13.16
CA LEU A 59 -5.27 16.55 12.82
C LEU A 59 -6.51 16.07 12.05
N SER A 60 -7.72 16.58 12.34
CA SER A 60 -8.93 16.22 11.59
C SER A 60 -8.91 16.77 10.16
N ILE A 61 -8.34 17.97 9.97
CA ILE A 61 -8.11 18.55 8.64
C ILE A 61 -7.14 17.67 7.84
N ARG A 62 -5.97 17.32 8.42
CA ARG A 62 -4.99 16.42 7.77
C ARG A 62 -5.48 15.00 7.51
N ALA A 63 -6.52 14.56 8.20
CA ALA A 63 -7.15 13.26 7.94
C ALA A 63 -8.12 13.30 6.74
N THR A 64 -8.48 14.49 6.29
CA THR A 64 -9.51 14.73 5.26
C THR A 64 -8.91 15.02 3.90
N ASP A 65 -7.92 15.93 3.86
CA ASP A 65 -7.23 16.39 2.65
C ASP A 65 -6.07 15.48 2.27
#